data_AF-A0A1G3UMQ2-F1
#
_entry.id   AF-A0A1G3UMQ2-F1
#
_cell.length_a   1.000
_cell.length_b   1.000
_cell.length_c   1.000
_cell.angle_alpha   90.00
_cell.angle_beta   90.00
_cell.angle_gamma   90.00
#
_symmetry.space_group_name_H-M   'P 1'
#
loop_
_entity.id
_entity.type
_entity.pdbx_description
1 polymer ?
#
loop_
_entity_poly.entity_id
_entity_poly.type
_entity_poly.pdbx_seq_one_letter_code
_entity_poly.pdbx_strand_id
1 'polypeptide(L)'
;MGNLTDDMTRLRGEIDALRGARSVLMQDLTRGARDLAAAVSAMKTDLTAAHNAMAKKTKRERETFVGNMVHEVNSLLGDFSRFRGDMARAGKRDRGNFLMEMRRQVTGMLKETADDLTGARFAWGGKYLRNPPIMKRKREPEIMEPAPPPVKEEAVTEKKQEAPPEMQLQAMPEITEPEKVDTPKVKAVAPPKAKTPAPVVDSMTARKRTKRSRPDEKPAKAATKAKRGRK
;
A
#
# COMPACT_ATOMS: atom_id res chain seq x y z
N MET A 1 -13.23 90.60 48.71
CA MET A 1 -12.23 90.41 47.64
C MET A 1 -11.51 89.05 47.69
N GLY A 2 -11.46 88.32 48.82
CA GLY A 2 -10.68 87.05 48.94
C GLY A 2 -11.20 85.83 48.16
N ASN A 3 -12.52 85.65 48.06
CA ASN A 3 -13.11 84.39 47.52
C ASN A 3 -12.73 84.07 46.06
N LEU A 4 -12.53 85.08 45.21
CA LEU A 4 -12.19 84.87 43.79
C LEU A 4 -10.77 84.33 43.61
N THR A 5 -9.82 84.78 44.44
CA THR A 5 -8.43 84.33 44.36
C THR A 5 -8.29 82.89 44.80
N ASP A 6 -9.04 82.48 45.83
CA ASP A 6 -9.11 81.09 46.28
C ASP A 6 -9.76 80.21 45.22
N ASP A 7 -10.88 80.62 44.62
CA ASP A 7 -11.55 79.87 43.55
C ASP A 7 -10.67 79.68 42.31
N MET A 8 -9.94 80.72 41.88
CA MET A 8 -9.00 80.61 40.76
C MET A 8 -7.84 79.66 41.06
N THR A 9 -7.36 79.63 42.31
CA THR A 9 -6.30 78.72 42.74
C THR A 9 -6.80 77.29 42.79
N ARG A 10 -8.02 77.07 43.32
CA ARG A 10 -8.69 75.78 43.32
C ARG A 10 -8.91 75.26 41.89
N LEU A 11 -9.45 76.09 40.99
CA LEU A 11 -9.66 75.73 39.59
C LEU A 11 -8.37 75.35 38.88
N ARG A 12 -7.26 76.04 39.15
CA ARG A 12 -5.95 75.65 38.61
C ARG A 12 -5.55 74.25 39.08
N GLY A 13 -5.71 73.96 40.37
CA GLY A 13 -5.45 72.63 40.92
C GLY A 13 -6.32 71.54 40.28
N GLU A 14 -7.61 71.80 40.09
CA GLU A 14 -8.53 70.87 39.42
C GLU A 14 -8.16 70.65 37.94
N ILE A 15 -7.79 71.71 37.21
CA ILE A 15 -7.32 71.61 35.82
C ILE A 15 -6.04 70.80 35.72
N ASP A 16 -5.08 71.03 36.60
CA ASP A 16 -3.81 70.28 36.61
C ASP A 16 -4.05 68.81 37.00
N ALA A 17 -4.95 68.53 37.94
CA ALA A 17 -5.39 67.18 38.26
C ALA A 17 -6.05 66.48 37.07
N LEU A 18 -6.95 67.15 36.33
CA LEU A 18 -7.59 66.62 35.13
C LEU A 18 -6.58 66.35 34.00
N ARG A 19 -5.59 67.23 33.83
CA ARG A 19 -4.50 67.03 32.87
C ARG A 19 -3.63 65.82 33.25
N GLY A 20 -3.34 65.66 34.55
CA GLY A 20 -2.67 64.48 35.08
C GLY A 20 -3.45 63.19 34.85
N ALA A 21 -4.75 63.17 35.18
CA ALA A 21 -5.60 62.01 34.95
C ALA A 21 -5.69 61.65 33.46
N ARG A 22 -5.78 62.65 32.58
CA ARG A 22 -5.78 62.44 31.12
C ARG A 22 -4.44 61.84 30.64
N SER A 23 -3.31 62.32 31.15
CA SER A 23 -2.01 61.79 30.73
C SER A 23 -1.83 60.33 31.17
N VAL A 24 -2.27 59.97 32.38
CA VAL A 24 -2.32 58.58 32.87
C VAL A 24 -3.20 57.71 31.98
N LEU A 25 -4.44 58.15 31.69
CA LEU A 25 -5.34 57.41 30.80
C LEU A 25 -4.72 57.17 29.41
N MET A 26 -4.05 58.18 28.84
CA MET A 26 -3.38 58.02 27.54
C MET A 26 -2.21 57.03 27.64
N GLN A 27 -1.45 57.04 28.73
CA GLN A 27 -0.41 56.05 28.95
C GLN A 27 -0.98 54.63 29.04
N ASP A 28 -2.06 54.44 29.81
CA ASP A 28 -2.73 53.15 29.95
C ASP A 28 -3.30 52.65 28.62
N LEU A 29 -3.92 53.52 27.82
CA LEU A 29 -4.39 53.17 26.48
C LEU A 29 -3.23 52.77 25.56
N THR A 30 -2.11 53.50 25.59
CA THR A 30 -0.94 53.11 24.79
C THR A 30 -0.33 51.79 25.24
N ARG A 31 -0.33 51.51 26.55
CA ARG A 31 0.13 50.23 27.09
C ARG A 31 -0.79 49.09 26.68
N GLY A 32 -2.09 49.25 26.89
CA GLY A 32 -3.10 48.26 26.48
C GLY A 32 -3.08 47.96 24.98
N ALA A 33 -2.86 48.97 24.14
CA ALA A 33 -2.71 48.77 22.70
C ALA A 33 -1.47 47.93 22.35
N ARG A 34 -0.34 48.15 23.03
CA ARG A 34 0.88 47.35 22.84
C ARG A 34 0.69 45.91 23.33
N ASP A 35 0.07 45.73 24.49
CA ASP A 35 -0.20 44.41 25.07
C ASP A 35 -1.15 43.61 24.17
N LEU A 36 -2.20 44.25 23.64
CA LEU A 36 -3.12 43.63 22.67
C LEU A 36 -2.39 43.27 21.36
N ALA A 37 -1.56 44.16 20.83
CA ALA A 37 -0.78 43.89 19.62
C ALA A 37 0.18 42.71 19.82
N ALA A 38 0.83 42.63 20.97
CA ALA A 38 1.68 41.50 21.35
C ALA A 38 0.88 40.19 21.44
N ALA A 39 -0.29 40.21 22.11
CA ALA A 39 -1.16 39.03 22.23
C ALA A 39 -1.66 38.54 20.87
N VAL A 40 -2.08 39.45 19.99
CA VAL A 40 -2.50 39.10 18.61
C VAL A 40 -1.33 38.56 17.80
N SER A 41 -0.12 39.09 17.99
CA SER A 41 1.07 38.58 17.31
C SER A 41 1.38 37.13 17.74
N ALA A 42 1.30 36.84 19.04
CA ALA A 42 1.50 35.50 19.59
C ALA A 42 0.44 34.51 19.09
N MET A 43 -0.83 34.91 19.08
CA MET A 43 -1.92 34.09 18.54
C MET A 43 -1.71 33.75 17.06
N LYS A 44 -1.23 34.72 16.25
CA LYS A 44 -0.92 34.48 14.84
C LYS A 44 0.24 33.50 14.68
N THR A 45 1.31 33.64 15.47
CA THR A 45 2.44 32.70 15.43
C THR A 45 1.98 31.28 15.79
N ASP A 46 1.18 31.14 16.85
CA ASP A 46 0.66 29.85 17.29
C ASP A 46 -0.24 29.21 16.24
N LEU A 47 -1.13 30.00 15.61
CA LEU A 47 -1.98 29.53 14.52
C LEU A 47 -1.17 29.06 13.32
N THR A 48 -0.15 29.80 12.91
CA THR A 48 0.73 29.36 11.81
C THR A 48 1.52 28.11 12.16
N ALA A 49 2.00 27.98 13.40
CA ALA A 49 2.68 26.79 13.88
C ALA A 49 1.75 25.57 13.88
N ALA A 50 0.52 25.72 14.38
CA ALA A 50 -0.51 24.69 14.37
C ALA A 50 -0.87 24.25 12.94
N HIS A 51 -1.07 25.19 12.02
CA HIS A 51 -1.31 24.88 10.60
C HIS A 51 -0.16 24.09 9.98
N ASN A 52 1.08 24.49 10.23
CA ASN A 52 2.25 23.78 9.73
C ASN A 52 2.36 22.37 10.33
N ALA A 53 2.06 22.20 11.62
CA ALA A 53 2.04 20.90 12.27
C ALA A 53 0.96 19.98 11.67
N MET A 54 -0.26 20.50 11.47
CA MET A 54 -1.35 19.76 10.81
C MET A 54 -0.98 19.37 9.38
N ALA A 55 -0.43 20.30 8.60
CA ALA A 55 -0.01 20.00 7.23
C ALA A 55 1.06 18.89 7.18
N LYS A 56 2.04 18.91 8.09
CA LYS A 56 3.04 17.83 8.22
C LYS A 56 2.40 16.51 8.62
N LYS A 57 1.47 16.52 9.58
CA LYS A 57 0.75 15.32 10.02
C LYS A 57 -0.06 14.70 8.88
N THR A 58 -0.91 15.49 8.22
CA THR A 58 -1.72 15.01 7.08
C THR A 58 -0.86 14.53 5.92
N LYS A 59 0.31 15.15 5.68
CA LYS A 59 1.26 14.65 4.68
C LYS A 59 1.75 13.24 5.03
N ARG A 60 2.21 13.02 6.26
CA ARG A 60 2.67 11.71 6.74
C ARG A 60 1.57 10.65 6.65
N GLU A 61 0.35 10.98 7.09
CA GLU A 61 -0.80 10.07 7.01
C GLU A 61 -1.12 9.65 5.56
N ARG A 62 -1.01 10.57 4.61
CA ARG A 62 -1.17 10.25 3.18
C ARG A 62 -0.04 9.36 2.66
N GLU A 63 1.21 9.62 3.07
CA GLU A 63 2.36 8.79 2.70
C GLU A 63 2.21 7.37 3.25
N THR A 64 1.79 7.21 4.51
CA THR A 64 1.55 5.87 5.10
C THR A 64 0.39 5.16 4.42
N PHE A 65 -0.70 5.86 4.11
CA PHE A 65 -1.83 5.30 3.38
C PHE A 65 -1.41 4.76 2.00
N VAL A 66 -0.68 5.56 1.22
CA VAL A 66 -0.18 5.13 -0.10
C VAL A 66 0.81 3.97 0.05
N GLY A 67 1.68 4.00 1.05
CA GLY A 67 2.61 2.91 1.35
C GLY A 67 1.89 1.58 1.62
N ASN A 68 0.84 1.61 2.45
CA ASN A 68 0.03 0.44 2.75
C ASN A 68 -0.67 -0.10 1.49
N MET A 69 -1.26 0.79 0.68
CA MET A 69 -1.91 0.39 -0.58
C MET A 69 -0.94 -0.27 -1.56
N VAL A 70 0.29 0.25 -1.68
CA VAL A 70 1.34 -0.37 -2.51
C VAL A 70 1.70 -1.76 -1.97
N HIS A 71 1.80 -1.91 -0.64
CA HIS A 71 2.09 -3.19 -0.03
C HIS A 71 0.98 -4.23 -0.28
N GLU A 72 -0.29 -3.85 -0.11
CA GLU A 72 -1.45 -4.70 -0.38
C GLU A 72 -1.50 -5.17 -1.85
N VAL A 73 -1.32 -4.24 -2.79
CA VAL A 73 -1.31 -4.57 -4.23
C VAL A 73 -0.16 -5.52 -4.58
N ASN A 74 1.03 -5.30 -4.01
CA ASN A 74 2.18 -6.19 -4.20
C ASN A 74 1.94 -7.59 -3.61
N SER A 75 1.29 -7.67 -2.44
CA SER A 75 0.89 -8.95 -1.83
C SER A 75 -0.06 -9.70 -2.76
N LEU A 76 -1.12 -9.02 -3.24
CA LEU A 76 -2.11 -9.62 -4.15
C LEU A 76 -1.46 -10.09 -5.46
N LEU A 77 -0.53 -9.32 -6.03
CA LEU A 77 0.20 -9.71 -7.23
C LEU A 77 1.11 -10.93 -6.98
N GLY A 78 1.72 -11.01 -5.79
CA GLY A 78 2.46 -12.18 -5.33
C GLY A 78 1.60 -13.42 -5.25
N ASP A 79 0.43 -13.33 -4.62
CA ASP A 79 -0.53 -14.42 -4.49
C ASP A 79 -1.06 -14.88 -5.84
N PHE A 80 -1.42 -13.94 -6.71
CA PHE A 80 -1.85 -14.24 -8.08
C PHE A 80 -0.78 -15.02 -8.86
N SER A 81 0.49 -14.63 -8.72
CA SER A 81 1.61 -15.31 -9.37
C SER A 81 1.79 -16.74 -8.84
N ARG A 82 1.63 -16.95 -7.52
CA ARG A 82 1.66 -18.28 -6.89
C ARG A 82 0.52 -19.16 -7.41
N PHE A 83 -0.72 -18.66 -7.40
CA PHE A 83 -1.88 -19.38 -7.91
C PHE A 83 -1.73 -19.78 -9.37
N ARG A 84 -1.22 -18.88 -10.23
CA ARG A 84 -0.95 -19.21 -11.63
C ARG A 84 0.07 -20.35 -11.76
N GLY A 85 1.12 -20.33 -10.93
CA GLY A 85 2.10 -21.42 -10.85
C GLY A 85 1.47 -22.75 -10.42
N ASP A 86 0.60 -22.72 -9.41
CA ASP A 86 -0.11 -23.90 -8.93
C ASP A 86 -1.06 -24.48 -9.98
N MET A 87 -1.84 -23.63 -10.67
CA MET A 87 -2.71 -24.06 -11.76
C MET A 87 -1.90 -24.67 -12.92
N ALA A 88 -0.75 -24.09 -13.27
CA ALA A 88 0.12 -24.66 -14.30
C ALA A 88 0.65 -26.05 -13.90
N ARG A 89 1.07 -26.21 -12.64
CA ARG A 89 1.52 -27.50 -12.08
C ARG A 89 0.40 -28.53 -12.01
N ALA A 90 -0.79 -28.13 -11.56
CA ALA A 90 -1.97 -28.98 -11.51
C ALA A 90 -2.35 -29.46 -12.92
N GLY A 91 -2.51 -28.54 -13.88
CA GLY A 91 -2.83 -28.90 -15.26
C GLY A 91 -1.77 -29.78 -15.94
N LYS A 92 -0.48 -29.64 -15.59
CA LYS A 92 0.57 -30.57 -16.07
C LYS A 92 0.37 -31.97 -15.51
N ARG A 93 0.08 -32.10 -14.20
CA ARG A 93 -0.19 -33.38 -13.54
C ARG A 93 -1.44 -34.04 -14.11
N ASP A 94 -2.53 -33.29 -14.28
CA ASP A 94 -3.79 -33.81 -14.80
C ASP A 94 -3.63 -34.36 -16.23
N ARG A 95 -2.92 -33.62 -17.09
CA ARG A 95 -2.57 -34.11 -18.44
C ARG A 95 -1.69 -35.37 -18.37
N GLY A 96 -0.71 -35.41 -17.48
CA GLY A 96 0.12 -36.60 -17.27
C GLY A 96 -0.71 -37.81 -16.88
N ASN A 97 -1.62 -37.64 -15.91
CA ASN A 97 -2.54 -38.68 -15.44
C ASN A 97 -3.45 -39.19 -16.56
N PHE A 98 -4.02 -38.27 -17.35
CA PHE A 98 -4.84 -38.62 -18.51
C PHE A 98 -4.06 -39.45 -19.55
N LEU A 99 -2.84 -39.03 -19.90
CA LEU A 99 -2.01 -39.76 -20.86
C LEU A 99 -1.60 -41.15 -20.34
N MET A 100 -1.32 -41.28 -19.04
CA MET A 100 -1.03 -42.58 -18.42
C MET A 100 -2.23 -43.52 -18.49
N GLU A 101 -3.43 -43.01 -18.19
CA GLU A 101 -4.66 -43.80 -18.27
C GLU A 101 -4.97 -44.23 -19.71
N MET A 102 -4.83 -43.32 -20.68
CA MET A 102 -4.98 -43.65 -22.09
C MET A 102 -3.96 -44.71 -22.56
N ARG A 103 -2.68 -44.59 -22.15
CA ARG A 103 -1.65 -45.60 -22.46
C ARG A 103 -2.01 -46.97 -21.88
N ARG A 104 -2.52 -47.00 -20.64
CA ARG A 104 -2.98 -48.23 -19.98
C ARG A 104 -4.11 -48.89 -20.77
N GLN A 105 -5.12 -48.13 -21.19
CA GLN A 105 -6.25 -48.62 -21.98
C GLN A 105 -5.80 -49.20 -23.33
N VAL A 106 -4.96 -48.46 -24.08
CA VAL A 106 -4.44 -48.92 -25.37
C VAL A 106 -3.61 -50.20 -25.20
N THR A 107 -2.76 -50.27 -24.17
CA THR A 107 -1.98 -51.48 -23.88
C THR A 107 -2.89 -52.66 -23.52
N GLY A 108 -3.99 -52.41 -22.81
CA GLY A 108 -5.04 -53.42 -22.54
C GLY A 108 -5.65 -53.98 -23.82
N MET A 109 -6.14 -53.11 -24.73
CA MET A 109 -6.72 -53.53 -26.01
C MET A 109 -5.74 -54.31 -26.89
N LEU A 110 -4.47 -53.88 -26.93
CA LEU A 110 -3.42 -54.61 -27.68
C LEU A 110 -3.17 -56.00 -27.11
N LYS A 111 -3.22 -56.14 -25.78
CA LYS A 111 -3.07 -57.44 -25.11
C LYS A 111 -4.27 -58.35 -25.38
N GLU A 112 -5.49 -57.84 -25.24
CA GLU A 112 -6.73 -58.59 -25.55
C GLU A 112 -6.72 -59.09 -27.00
N THR A 113 -6.34 -58.21 -27.95
CA THR A 113 -6.22 -58.59 -29.37
C THR A 113 -5.16 -59.68 -29.59
N ALA A 114 -4.02 -59.59 -28.90
CA ALA A 114 -2.97 -60.60 -28.99
C ALA A 114 -3.46 -61.95 -28.42
N ASP A 115 -4.13 -61.93 -27.28
CA ASP A 115 -4.71 -63.11 -26.64
C ASP A 115 -5.77 -63.75 -27.55
N ASP A 116 -6.67 -62.97 -28.17
CA ASP A 116 -7.66 -63.42 -29.15
C ASP A 116 -7.02 -64.11 -30.36
N LEU A 117 -5.95 -63.52 -30.92
CA LEU A 117 -5.21 -64.12 -32.04
C LEU A 117 -4.54 -65.45 -31.63
N THR A 118 -4.01 -65.54 -30.41
CA THR A 118 -3.48 -66.82 -29.91
C THR A 118 -4.59 -67.84 -29.72
N GLY A 119 -5.75 -67.45 -29.17
CA GLY A 119 -6.93 -68.29 -29.02
C GLY A 119 -7.44 -68.83 -30.37
N ALA A 120 -7.56 -67.96 -31.38
CA ALA A 120 -7.94 -68.35 -32.74
C ALA A 120 -6.94 -69.35 -33.35
N ARG A 121 -5.62 -69.13 -33.16
CA ARG A 121 -4.59 -70.08 -33.59
C ARG A 121 -4.75 -71.45 -32.92
N PHE A 122 -5.07 -71.50 -31.62
CA PHE A 122 -5.32 -72.76 -30.92
C PHE A 122 -6.61 -73.45 -31.41
N ALA A 123 -7.68 -72.69 -31.63
CA ALA A 123 -8.97 -73.23 -32.06
C ALA A 123 -8.92 -73.78 -33.49
N TRP A 124 -8.24 -73.08 -34.40
CA TRP A 124 -8.26 -73.40 -35.83
C TRP A 124 -7.03 -74.18 -36.30
N GLY A 125 -5.90 -74.10 -35.60
CA GLY A 125 -4.65 -74.76 -35.98
C GLY A 125 -4.63 -76.29 -35.76
N GLY A 126 -5.59 -76.85 -35.02
CA GLY A 126 -5.59 -78.27 -34.66
C GLY A 126 -4.40 -78.67 -33.77
N LYS A 127 -4.47 -79.83 -33.10
CA LYS A 127 -3.46 -80.32 -32.12
C LYS A 127 -2.07 -80.65 -32.72
N TYR A 128 -1.75 -80.20 -33.91
CA TYR A 128 -0.56 -80.57 -34.63
C TYR A 128 0.43 -79.42 -34.60
N LEU A 129 1.31 -79.43 -33.59
CA LEU A 129 2.73 -79.03 -33.66
C LEU A 129 3.25 -79.05 -32.22
N ARG A 130 3.51 -80.25 -31.71
CA ARG A 130 4.00 -80.51 -30.33
C ARG A 130 5.44 -80.03 -30.08
N ASN A 131 6.06 -79.37 -31.06
CA ASN A 131 7.42 -78.84 -30.97
C ASN A 131 7.40 -77.39 -31.47
N PRO A 132 7.32 -76.37 -30.58
CA PRO A 132 7.54 -75.00 -30.99
C PRO A 132 8.99 -74.89 -31.52
N PRO A 133 9.22 -74.32 -32.72
CA PRO A 133 10.56 -74.00 -33.14
C PRO A 133 11.17 -73.05 -32.10
N ILE A 134 12.33 -73.43 -31.56
CA ILE A 134 13.18 -72.57 -30.73
C ILE A 134 13.61 -71.39 -31.61
N MET A 135 12.75 -70.40 -31.74
CA MET A 135 13.10 -69.15 -32.38
C MET A 135 14.06 -68.46 -31.44
N LYS A 136 15.34 -68.57 -31.76
CA LYS A 136 16.43 -67.79 -31.19
C LYS A 136 15.98 -66.33 -31.24
N ARG A 137 15.53 -65.79 -30.09
CA ARG A 137 15.22 -64.37 -29.94
C ARG A 137 16.50 -63.63 -30.33
N LYS A 138 16.48 -62.97 -31.50
CA LYS A 138 17.55 -62.03 -31.86
C LYS A 138 17.62 -61.05 -30.72
N ARG A 139 18.82 -60.96 -30.11
CA ARG A 139 19.19 -60.05 -29.03
C ARG A 139 18.47 -58.72 -29.19
N GLU A 140 17.84 -58.28 -28.11
CA GLU A 140 17.32 -56.92 -27.98
C GLU A 140 18.37 -55.93 -28.49
N PRO A 141 17.98 -54.92 -29.30
CA PRO A 141 18.86 -53.81 -29.57
C PRO A 141 19.15 -53.14 -28.24
N GLU A 142 20.42 -53.19 -27.86
CA GLU A 142 21.04 -52.43 -26.79
C GLU A 142 20.55 -50.97 -26.88
N ILE A 143 19.63 -50.61 -25.98
CA ILE A 143 19.13 -49.25 -25.86
C ILE A 143 20.32 -48.43 -25.40
N MET A 144 20.94 -47.77 -26.37
CA MET A 144 22.02 -46.83 -26.19
C MET A 144 21.57 -45.79 -25.16
N GLU A 145 22.16 -45.88 -23.97
CA GLU A 145 21.92 -45.00 -22.84
C GLU A 145 22.09 -43.54 -23.31
N PRO A 146 21.05 -42.68 -23.21
CA PRO A 146 21.19 -41.30 -23.63
C PRO A 146 22.21 -40.62 -22.73
N ALA A 147 23.25 -40.07 -23.36
CA ALA A 147 24.34 -39.36 -22.70
C ALA A 147 23.80 -38.37 -21.66
N PRO A 148 24.37 -38.33 -20.45
CA PRO A 148 23.94 -37.41 -19.41
C PRO A 148 24.09 -35.96 -19.90
N PRO A 149 23.13 -35.07 -19.61
CA PRO A 149 23.24 -33.66 -19.95
C PRO A 149 24.46 -33.04 -19.23
N PRO A 150 25.14 -32.06 -19.86
CA PRO A 150 26.28 -31.39 -19.24
C PRO A 150 25.81 -30.71 -17.96
N VAL A 151 26.33 -31.20 -16.83
CA VAL A 151 26.23 -30.60 -15.51
C VAL A 151 26.87 -29.22 -15.61
N LYS A 152 26.05 -28.17 -15.60
CA LYS A 152 26.52 -26.81 -15.33
C LYS A 152 26.80 -26.74 -13.84
N GLU A 153 28.08 -26.75 -13.50
CA GLU A 153 28.59 -26.30 -12.20
C GLU A 153 28.26 -24.80 -12.05
N GLU A 154 27.11 -24.50 -11.46
CA GLU A 154 26.86 -23.19 -10.88
C GLU A 154 27.12 -23.27 -9.37
N ALA A 155 28.11 -22.51 -8.95
CA ALA A 155 28.63 -22.41 -7.61
C ALA A 155 27.52 -22.20 -6.58
N VAL A 156 27.33 -23.20 -5.73
CA VAL A 156 26.63 -23.09 -4.45
C VAL A 156 27.55 -22.31 -3.51
N THR A 157 27.31 -21.00 -3.39
CA THR A 157 27.76 -20.25 -2.22
C THR A 157 26.90 -20.66 -1.03
N GLU A 158 27.50 -21.41 -0.12
CA GLU A 158 26.96 -21.77 1.19
C GLU A 158 26.56 -20.50 1.97
N LYS A 159 25.25 -20.24 2.04
CA LYS A 159 24.68 -19.40 3.11
C LYS A 159 24.28 -20.31 4.26
N LYS A 160 25.18 -20.36 5.23
CA LYS A 160 25.00 -20.78 6.62
C LYS A 160 23.61 -20.39 7.13
N GLN A 161 22.76 -21.41 7.32
CA GLN A 161 21.51 -21.29 8.07
C GLN A 161 21.84 -21.05 9.54
N GLU A 162 21.48 -19.87 10.01
CA GLU A 162 21.39 -19.54 11.43
C GLU A 162 20.04 -20.06 11.95
N ALA A 163 20.10 -20.72 13.11
CA ALA A 163 19.00 -21.46 13.70
C ALA A 163 17.79 -20.55 14.02
N PRO A 164 16.55 -21.04 13.87
CA PRO A 164 15.37 -20.33 14.33
C PRO A 164 15.37 -20.27 15.87
N PRO A 165 15.17 -19.09 16.50
CA PRO A 165 14.97 -19.00 17.94
C PRO A 165 13.65 -19.68 18.33
N GLU A 166 13.73 -20.49 19.38
CA GLU A 166 12.58 -21.03 20.12
C GLU A 166 11.55 -19.94 20.38
N MET A 167 10.38 -20.08 19.75
CA MET A 167 9.21 -19.30 20.10
C MET A 167 8.73 -19.75 21.48
N GLN A 168 9.06 -18.96 22.50
CA GLN A 168 8.40 -19.01 23.79
C GLN A 168 6.90 -18.77 23.59
N LEU A 169 6.11 -19.76 23.98
CA LEU A 169 4.67 -19.66 24.21
C LEU A 169 4.41 -18.60 25.28
N GLN A 170 4.24 -17.35 24.86
CA GLN A 170 3.62 -16.33 25.70
C GLN A 170 2.11 -16.58 25.74
N ALA A 171 1.65 -16.73 26.97
CA ALA A 171 0.27 -16.95 27.36
C ALA A 171 -0.69 -15.95 26.67
N MET A 172 -1.83 -16.49 26.25
CA MET A 172 -2.99 -15.71 25.81
C MET A 172 -3.34 -14.65 26.87
N PRO A 173 -3.47 -13.36 26.51
CA PRO A 173 -4.23 -12.44 27.33
C PRO A 173 -5.72 -12.82 27.24
N GLU A 174 -6.25 -13.22 28.38
CA GLU A 174 -7.66 -13.35 28.69
C GLU A 174 -8.37 -12.04 28.33
N ILE A 175 -9.24 -12.11 27.32
CA ILE A 175 -10.08 -10.98 26.90
C ILE A 175 -11.17 -10.82 27.96
N THR A 176 -10.92 -9.94 28.92
CA THR A 176 -11.95 -9.46 29.84
C THR A 176 -12.99 -8.67 29.05
N GLU A 177 -14.26 -9.07 29.20
CA GLU A 177 -15.43 -8.38 28.63
C GLU A 177 -15.40 -6.88 28.94
N PRO A 178 -15.65 -6.00 27.96
CA PRO A 178 -15.94 -4.60 28.25
C PRO A 178 -17.32 -4.50 28.91
N GLU A 179 -17.26 -4.15 30.18
CA GLU A 179 -18.27 -3.58 31.05
C GLU A 179 -19.27 -2.67 30.29
N LYS A 180 -20.56 -2.88 30.60
CA LYS A 180 -21.70 -2.13 30.08
C LYS A 180 -21.52 -0.63 30.37
N VAL A 181 -21.17 0.15 29.36
CA VAL A 181 -21.29 1.61 29.41
C VAL A 181 -22.78 1.95 29.26
N ASP A 182 -23.36 2.39 30.37
CA ASP A 182 -24.70 2.97 30.43
C ASP A 182 -24.83 4.11 29.42
N THR A 183 -25.64 3.88 28.39
CA THR A 183 -26.14 4.94 27.51
C THR A 183 -27.05 5.87 28.32
N PRO A 184 -26.77 7.18 28.43
CA PRO A 184 -27.76 8.12 28.92
C PRO A 184 -28.93 8.17 27.93
N LYS A 185 -30.12 7.86 28.45
CA LYS A 185 -31.42 7.94 27.79
C LYS A 185 -31.68 9.39 27.34
N VAL A 186 -31.21 9.75 26.15
CA VAL A 186 -31.59 11.00 25.49
C VAL A 186 -33.06 10.87 25.10
N LYS A 187 -33.92 11.61 25.80
CA LYS A 187 -35.33 11.82 25.43
C LYS A 187 -35.38 12.24 23.96
N ALA A 188 -36.15 11.49 23.17
CA ALA A 188 -36.53 11.85 21.82
C ALA A 188 -37.24 13.22 21.84
N VAL A 189 -36.50 14.27 21.49
CA VAL A 189 -37.07 15.54 21.09
C VAL A 189 -37.39 15.42 19.61
N ALA A 190 -38.67 15.54 19.30
CA ALA A 190 -39.20 15.46 17.94
C ALA A 190 -38.46 16.45 17.01
N PRO A 191 -38.10 16.05 15.78
CA PRO A 191 -37.49 16.96 14.84
C PRO A 191 -38.49 18.06 14.44
N PRO A 192 -38.13 19.35 14.49
CA PRO A 192 -38.95 20.38 13.87
C PRO A 192 -38.97 20.15 12.36
N LYS A 193 -40.17 20.12 11.78
CA LYS A 193 -40.41 20.10 10.33
C LYS A 193 -39.73 21.32 9.69
N ALA A 194 -38.49 21.16 9.24
CA ALA A 194 -37.79 22.15 8.45
C ALA A 194 -38.34 22.12 7.02
N LYS A 195 -39.02 23.21 6.66
CA LYS A 195 -39.32 23.62 5.28
C LYS A 195 -38.06 23.50 4.44
N THR A 196 -38.13 22.73 3.36
CA THR A 196 -37.12 22.64 2.30
C THR A 196 -36.88 24.03 1.71
N PRO A 197 -35.69 24.64 1.83
CA PRO A 197 -35.30 25.70 0.92
C PRO A 197 -34.87 25.07 -0.41
N ALA A 198 -35.30 25.69 -1.51
CA ALA A 198 -34.98 25.30 -2.88
C ALA A 198 -33.46 25.18 -3.11
N PRO A 199 -33.01 24.31 -4.02
CA PRO A 199 -31.61 24.22 -4.39
C PRO A 199 -31.20 25.51 -5.11
N VAL A 200 -30.48 26.38 -4.41
CA VAL A 200 -29.68 27.43 -5.03
C VAL A 200 -28.53 26.72 -5.73
N VAL A 201 -28.70 26.50 -7.04
CA VAL A 201 -27.64 26.17 -7.97
C VAL A 201 -26.66 27.34 -7.99
N ASP A 202 -25.67 27.28 -7.11
CA ASP A 202 -24.57 28.23 -7.09
C ASP A 202 -23.72 27.99 -8.35
N SER A 203 -23.89 28.90 -9.30
CA SER A 203 -23.15 28.99 -10.54
C SER A 203 -21.66 28.87 -10.26
N MET A 204 -21.05 27.82 -10.82
CA MET A 204 -19.61 27.69 -10.93
C MET A 204 -19.03 28.93 -11.63
N THR A 205 -18.54 29.88 -10.83
CA THR A 205 -17.68 30.94 -11.35
C THR A 205 -16.37 30.30 -11.77
N ALA A 206 -16.16 30.30 -13.08
CA ALA A 206 -14.94 29.87 -13.73
C ALA A 206 -13.73 30.49 -13.02
N ARG A 207 -13.05 29.66 -12.23
CA ARG A 207 -11.79 29.98 -11.58
C ARG A 207 -10.78 30.27 -12.69
N LYS A 208 -10.52 31.56 -12.93
CA LYS A 208 -9.51 32.06 -13.87
C LYS A 208 -8.21 31.28 -13.63
N ARG A 209 -7.91 30.37 -14.57
CA ARG A 209 -6.61 29.71 -14.70
C ARG A 209 -5.56 30.81 -14.79
N THR A 210 -4.85 31.05 -13.70
CA THR A 210 -3.60 31.80 -13.71
C THR A 210 -2.67 31.10 -14.68
N LYS A 211 -2.34 31.80 -15.76
CA LYS A 211 -1.33 31.40 -16.74
C LYS A 211 -0.06 31.09 -15.96
N ARG A 212 0.30 29.81 -15.88
CA ARG A 212 1.66 29.40 -15.56
C ARG A 212 2.55 30.02 -16.64
N SER A 213 3.32 31.03 -16.27
CA SER A 213 4.47 31.46 -17.02
C SER A 213 5.33 30.22 -17.30
N ARG A 214 5.60 29.97 -18.58
CA ARG A 214 6.58 28.99 -19.01
C ARG A 214 7.92 29.35 -18.35
N PRO A 215 8.64 28.41 -17.73
CA PRO A 215 10.02 28.64 -17.39
C PRO A 215 10.80 28.79 -18.71
N ASP A 216 11.56 29.87 -18.82
CA ASP A 216 12.50 30.11 -19.90
C ASP A 216 13.39 28.88 -20.12
N GLU A 217 13.26 28.28 -21.30
CA GLU A 217 14.25 27.36 -21.83
C GLU A 217 15.58 28.11 -21.95
N LYS A 218 16.50 27.83 -21.04
CA LYS A 218 17.90 28.16 -21.23
C LYS A 218 18.39 27.48 -22.50
N PRO A 219 19.01 28.20 -23.45
CA PRO A 219 19.62 27.55 -24.59
C PRO A 219 20.80 26.71 -24.10
N ALA A 220 20.76 25.42 -24.45
CA ALA A 220 21.88 24.51 -24.32
C ALA A 220 23.09 25.11 -25.04
N LYS A 221 24.12 25.49 -24.27
CA LYS A 221 25.39 25.90 -24.83
C LYS A 221 26.00 24.70 -25.55
N ALA A 222 26.16 24.91 -26.86
CA ALA A 222 26.87 24.04 -27.77
C ALA A 222 28.29 23.76 -27.28
N ALA A 223 28.68 22.50 -27.50
CA ALA A 223 29.98 22.05 -28.01
C ALA A 223 31.23 22.82 -27.55
N THR A 224 32.11 22.13 -26.81
CA THR A 224 33.52 22.11 -27.19
C THR A 224 34.09 20.70 -27.09
N LYS A 225 34.73 20.34 -28.20
CA LYS A 225 35.38 19.09 -28.55
C LYS A 225 36.86 19.25 -28.20
N ALA A 226 37.39 18.43 -27.30
CA ALA A 226 38.84 18.25 -27.10
C ALA A 226 39.07 16.73 -27.02
N LYS A 227 39.46 16.04 -28.09
CA LYS A 227 40.74 16.03 -28.82
C LYS A 227 41.94 15.61 -27.95
N ARG A 228 42.26 14.32 -28.09
CA ARG A 228 43.60 13.69 -28.16
C ARG A 228 44.55 13.78 -26.94
N GLY A 229 44.97 12.58 -26.52
CA GLY A 229 46.29 12.28 -25.93
C GLY A 229 46.25 10.83 -25.44
N ARG A 230 46.62 9.81 -26.25
CA ARG A 230 47.98 9.27 -26.39
C ARG A 230 48.69 9.12 -25.04
N LYS A 231 48.74 7.90 -24.52
CA LYS A 231 49.97 7.12 -24.27
C LYS A 231 49.60 5.64 -24.23
#